data_AF-A0A536I9R7-F1
#
_entry.id   AF-A0A536I9R7-F1
#
_cell.length_a   1.000
_cell.length_b   1.000
_cell.length_c   1.000
_cell.angle_alpha   90.00
_cell.angle_beta   90.00
_cell.angle_gamma   90.00
#
_symmetry.space_group_name_H-M   'P 1'
#
loop_
_entity.id
_entity.type
_entity.pdbx_description
1 polymer ?
#
loop_
_entity_poly.entity_id
_entity_poly.type
_entity_poly.pdbx_seq_one_letter_code
_entity_poly.pdbx_strand_id
1 'polypeptide(L)'
;MVSPGPAGRSPPTTAYHRRMRDTLTRGRLAEHPLWSRALGSADLHARTILPVVVSSAVEDRERVPEATWLERFSITELVREARAAASAGIAGFLLFGVSDRKDETAMLASERDHVVPRAIHAVKEAVPDLAVATDVCVCAYTAHGQCVLFGADG
;
A
#
# COMPACT_ATOMS: atom_id res chain seq x y z
N MET A 1 46.82 -17.60 22.35
CA MET A 1 46.11 -18.41 21.33
C MET A 1 44.69 -18.61 21.81
N VAL A 2 43.78 -17.75 21.38
CA VAL A 2 42.34 -17.83 21.69
C VAL A 2 41.71 -18.68 20.59
N SER A 3 41.06 -19.78 20.96
CA SER A 3 40.34 -20.63 20.01
C SER A 3 39.18 -19.86 19.39
N PRO A 4 38.93 -19.97 18.07
CA PRO A 4 37.77 -19.34 17.47
C PRO A 4 36.50 -20.07 17.94
N GLY A 5 35.55 -19.31 18.49
CA GLY A 5 34.23 -19.82 18.83
C GLY A 5 33.47 -20.32 17.59
N PRO A 6 32.46 -21.18 17.76
CA PRO A 6 31.75 -21.78 16.64
C PRO A 6 31.08 -20.68 15.82
N ALA A 7 31.37 -20.67 14.52
CA ALA A 7 30.73 -19.78 13.56
C ALA A 7 29.21 -19.83 13.72
N GLY A 8 28.61 -18.70 14.09
CA GLY A 8 27.16 -18.57 14.22
C GLY A 8 26.49 -18.99 12.91
N ARG A 9 25.67 -20.04 12.98
CA ARG A 9 24.82 -20.42 11.85
C ARG A 9 23.77 -19.33 11.66
N SER A 10 23.89 -18.57 10.57
CA SER A 10 22.75 -17.85 10.02
C SER A 10 21.62 -18.87 9.75
N PRO A 11 20.37 -18.59 10.15
CA PRO A 11 19.27 -19.53 9.91
C PRO A 11 19.14 -19.74 8.39
N PRO A 12 18.77 -20.96 7.93
CA PRO A 12 18.75 -21.27 6.52
C PRO A 12 17.65 -20.45 5.85
N THR A 13 18.07 -19.41 5.13
CA THR A 13 17.25 -18.52 4.28
C THR A 13 16.46 -19.28 3.21
N THR A 14 16.63 -20.60 3.07
CA THR A 14 16.01 -21.41 2.02
C THR A 14 14.68 -22.06 2.42
N ALA A 15 14.48 -22.44 3.70
CA ALA A 15 13.27 -23.17 4.11
C ALA A 15 12.04 -22.27 4.23
N TYR A 16 12.20 -21.08 4.84
CA TYR A 16 11.15 -20.07 4.91
C TYR A 16 10.77 -19.57 3.52
N HIS A 17 11.75 -19.22 2.69
CA HIS A 17 11.52 -18.80 1.31
C HIS A 17 10.84 -19.90 0.48
N ARG A 18 11.24 -21.18 0.63
CA ARG A 18 10.57 -22.29 -0.05
C ARG A 18 9.13 -22.46 0.40
N ARG A 19 8.86 -22.48 1.71
CA ARG A 19 7.50 -22.64 2.25
C ARG A 19 6.59 -21.47 1.89
N MET A 20 7.12 -20.24 1.95
CA MET A 20 6.41 -19.03 1.54
C MET A 20 6.13 -19.03 0.04
N ARG A 21 7.11 -19.40 -0.80
CA ARG A 21 6.92 -19.60 -2.24
C ARG A 21 5.84 -20.65 -2.49
N ASP A 22 5.95 -21.84 -1.90
CA ASP A 22 4.99 -22.94 -2.08
C ASP A 22 3.59 -22.60 -1.54
N THR A 23 3.47 -21.66 -0.60
CA THR A 23 2.17 -21.19 -0.08
C THR A 23 1.56 -20.15 -1.02
N LEU A 24 2.39 -19.25 -1.54
CA LEU A 24 1.98 -18.19 -2.46
C LEU A 24 1.79 -18.71 -3.90
N THR A 25 2.42 -19.83 -4.26
CA THR A 25 2.23 -20.52 -5.54
C THR A 25 1.08 -21.53 -5.52
N ARG A 26 0.41 -21.73 -4.39
CA ARG A 26 -0.80 -22.57 -4.32
C ARG A 26 -2.04 -21.71 -4.60
N GLY A 27 -2.66 -21.96 -5.75
CA GLY A 27 -3.94 -21.34 -6.14
C GLY A 27 -3.81 -20.15 -7.11
N ARG A 28 -4.93 -19.47 -7.36
CA ARG A 28 -5.10 -18.45 -8.42
C ARG A 28 -4.11 -17.27 -8.36
N LEU A 29 -3.49 -16.98 -7.22
CA LEU A 29 -2.49 -15.91 -7.08
C LEU A 29 -1.16 -16.26 -7.78
N ALA A 30 -0.80 -17.53 -7.83
CA ALA A 30 0.38 -18.02 -8.54
C ALA A 30 0.29 -17.81 -10.06
N GLU A 31 -0.94 -17.78 -10.57
CA GLU A 31 -1.28 -17.63 -11.98
C GLU A 31 -1.59 -16.17 -12.33
N HIS A 32 -1.83 -15.31 -11.33
CA HIS A 32 -2.11 -13.91 -11.53
C HIS A 32 -0.84 -13.18 -12.01
N PRO A 33 -0.83 -12.50 -13.18
CA PRO A 33 0.38 -11.94 -13.80
C PRO A 33 1.23 -11.06 -12.89
N LEU A 34 0.55 -10.28 -12.04
CA LEU A 34 1.17 -9.36 -11.09
C LEU A 34 1.85 -10.09 -9.92
N TRP A 35 1.14 -11.06 -9.34
CA TRP A 35 1.61 -11.76 -8.15
C TRP A 35 2.63 -12.84 -8.52
N SER A 36 2.45 -13.54 -9.64
CA SER A 36 3.42 -14.52 -10.13
C SER A 36 4.81 -13.90 -10.34
N ARG A 37 4.86 -12.68 -10.92
CA ARG A 37 6.10 -11.89 -11.08
C ARG A 37 6.72 -11.52 -9.73
N ALA A 38 5.93 -10.94 -8.82
CA ALA A 38 6.43 -10.52 -7.51
C ALA A 38 6.95 -11.72 -6.68
N LEU A 39 6.16 -12.80 -6.63
CA LEU A 39 6.47 -14.01 -5.86
C LEU A 39 7.67 -14.80 -6.42
N GLY A 40 7.87 -14.75 -7.74
CA GLY A 40 8.97 -15.40 -8.43
C GLY A 40 10.31 -14.65 -8.37
N SER A 41 10.29 -13.33 -8.18
CA SER A 41 11.53 -12.51 -8.18
C SER A 41 12.29 -12.61 -6.87
N ALA A 42 13.62 -12.74 -6.86
CA ALA A 42 14.41 -12.61 -5.63
C ALA A 42 14.72 -11.15 -5.25
N ASP A 43 14.44 -10.19 -6.15
CA ASP A 43 14.62 -8.76 -5.92
C ASP A 43 13.51 -8.23 -5.01
N LEU A 44 13.91 -7.47 -3.99
CA LEU A 44 13.00 -6.87 -3.03
C LEU A 44 12.09 -5.82 -3.69
N HIS A 45 12.60 -4.99 -4.60
CA HIS A 45 11.82 -3.93 -5.25
C HIS A 45 10.62 -4.52 -6.02
N ALA A 46 10.84 -5.64 -6.70
CA ALA A 46 9.81 -6.40 -7.41
C ALA A 46 8.73 -7.02 -6.50
N ARG A 47 8.91 -6.95 -5.17
CA ARG A 47 7.95 -7.39 -4.14
C ARG A 47 7.40 -6.23 -3.31
N THR A 48 7.94 -5.03 -3.46
CA THR A 48 7.59 -3.88 -2.65
C THR A 48 6.22 -3.34 -3.03
N ILE A 49 5.37 -3.16 -2.02
CA ILE A 49 4.14 -2.38 -2.11
C ILE A 49 4.38 -1.10 -1.32
N LEU A 50 4.38 0.05 -1.98
CA LEU A 50 4.64 1.34 -1.34
C LEU A 50 3.37 1.91 -0.71
N PRO A 51 3.38 2.24 0.59
CA PRO A 51 2.33 3.06 1.20
C PRO A 51 2.34 4.45 0.58
N VAL A 52 1.21 4.91 0.07
CA VAL A 52 1.06 6.26 -0.50
C VAL A 52 -0.25 6.88 -0.03
N VAL A 53 -0.23 8.19 0.24
CA VAL A 53 -1.40 8.93 0.74
C VAL A 53 -1.94 9.82 -0.36
N VAL A 54 -3.24 9.69 -0.65
CA VAL A 54 -3.94 10.54 -1.61
C VAL A 54 -4.97 11.40 -0.87
N SER A 55 -5.00 12.70 -1.19
CA SER A 55 -5.86 13.68 -0.54
C SER A 55 -6.66 14.47 -1.57
N SER A 56 -7.96 14.68 -1.30
CA SER A 56 -8.77 15.62 -2.08
C SER A 56 -8.52 17.08 -1.72
N ALA A 57 -7.79 17.34 -0.64
CA ALA A 57 -7.54 18.68 -0.10
C ALA A 57 -6.21 19.29 -0.59
N VAL A 58 -5.49 18.64 -1.50
CA VAL A 58 -4.21 19.11 -2.03
C VAL A 58 -4.28 19.21 -3.56
N GLU A 59 -3.72 20.28 -4.11
CA GLU A 59 -3.69 20.51 -5.57
C GLU A 59 -2.53 19.74 -6.24
N ASP A 60 -1.35 19.73 -5.61
CA ASP A 60 -0.15 19.01 -6.06
C ASP A 60 0.28 17.97 -5.03
N ARG A 61 1.34 18.23 -4.27
CA ARG A 61 1.82 17.40 -3.17
C ARG A 61 2.11 18.26 -1.94
N GLU A 62 1.79 17.76 -0.76
CA GLU A 62 1.97 18.48 0.50
C GLU A 62 2.67 17.57 1.52
N ARG A 63 3.70 18.08 2.21
CA ARG A 63 4.32 17.39 3.33
C ARG A 63 3.46 17.52 4.57
N VAL A 64 3.29 16.43 5.31
CA VAL A 64 2.63 16.46 6.62
C VAL A 64 3.57 17.12 7.63
N PRO A 65 3.19 18.25 8.27
CA PRO A 65 4.09 18.99 9.17
C PRO A 65 4.66 18.13 10.30
N GLU A 66 3.82 17.28 10.90
CA GLU A 66 4.17 16.40 12.01
C GLU A 66 4.96 15.16 11.56
N ALA A 67 4.97 14.89 10.25
CA ALA A 67 5.64 13.75 9.63
C ALA A 67 6.23 14.18 8.29
N THR A 68 7.30 14.97 8.31
CA THR A 68 7.89 15.61 7.11
C THR A 68 8.45 14.63 6.07
N TRP A 69 8.56 13.35 6.43
CA TRP A 69 8.88 12.24 5.54
C TRP A 69 7.67 11.71 4.75
N LEU A 70 6.46 12.14 5.11
CA LEU A 70 5.19 11.74 4.50
C LEU A 70 4.64 12.87 3.64
N GLU A 71 4.29 12.55 2.41
CA GLU A 71 3.61 13.45 1.48
C GLU A 71 2.18 12.96 1.21
N ARG A 72 1.26 13.90 1.09
CA ARG A 72 -0.09 13.70 0.55
C ARG A 72 -0.08 14.15 -0.90
N PHE A 73 -0.56 13.29 -1.79
CA PHE A 73 -0.62 13.58 -3.22
C PHE A 73 -2.03 13.91 -3.67
N SER A 74 -2.14 14.82 -4.63
CA SER A 74 -3.30 14.89 -5.50
C SER A 74 -3.32 13.67 -6.43
N ILE A 75 -4.45 13.40 -7.08
CA ILE A 75 -4.54 12.27 -8.02
C ILE A 75 -3.55 12.44 -9.18
N THR A 76 -3.33 13.67 -9.65
CA THR A 76 -2.38 13.98 -10.72
C THR A 76 -0.95 13.61 -10.32
N GLU A 77 -0.52 14.02 -9.12
CA GLU A 77 0.82 13.68 -8.63
C GLU A 77 0.95 12.19 -8.31
N LEU A 78 -0.10 11.57 -7.76
CA LEU A 78 -0.13 10.12 -7.52
C LEU A 78 0.12 9.32 -8.81
N VAL A 79 -0.46 9.75 -9.94
CA VAL A 79 -0.23 9.10 -11.24
C VAL A 79 1.23 9.27 -11.70
N ARG A 80 1.86 10.42 -11.45
CA ARG A 80 3.29 10.62 -11.74
C ARG A 80 4.16 9.68 -10.90
N GLU A 81 3.87 9.57 -9.62
CA GLU A 81 4.56 8.64 -8.71
C GLU A 81 4.33 7.18 -9.13
N ALA A 82 3.12 6.81 -9.58
CA ALA A 82 2.84 5.46 -10.08
C ALA A 82 3.71 5.09 -11.30
N ARG A 83 3.91 6.03 -12.24
CA ARG A 83 4.79 5.83 -13.40
C ARG A 83 6.24 5.67 -12.99
N ALA A 84 6.72 6.48 -12.05
CA ALA A 84 8.07 6.39 -11.51
C ALA A 84 8.30 5.05 -10.80
N ALA A 85 7.37 4.66 -9.92
CA ALA A 85 7.42 3.40 -9.19
C ALA A 85 7.47 2.19 -10.13
N ALA A 86 6.59 2.15 -11.14
CA ALA A 86 6.59 1.08 -12.13
C ALA A 86 7.89 1.02 -12.95
N SER A 87 8.45 2.17 -13.31
CA SER A 87 9.74 2.26 -14.01
C SER A 87 10.89 1.74 -13.15
N ALA A 88 10.81 1.91 -11.83
CA ALA A 88 11.75 1.36 -10.85
C ALA A 88 11.49 -0.12 -10.51
N GLY A 89 10.47 -0.75 -11.12
CA GLY A 89 10.12 -2.16 -10.88
C GLY A 89 9.39 -2.43 -9.57
N ILE A 90 8.84 -1.41 -8.91
CA ILE A 90 8.00 -1.55 -7.72
C ILE A 90 6.72 -2.33 -8.07
N ALA A 91 6.32 -3.25 -7.19
CA ALA A 91 5.20 -4.15 -7.45
C ALA A 91 3.84 -3.45 -7.38
N GLY A 92 3.68 -2.50 -6.46
CA GLY A 92 2.39 -1.84 -6.28
C GLY A 92 2.36 -0.73 -5.25
N PHE A 93 1.16 -0.18 -5.07
CA PHE A 93 0.82 0.80 -4.04
C PHE A 93 -0.19 0.23 -3.03
N LEU A 94 -0.04 0.67 -1.78
CA LEU A 94 -1.07 0.60 -0.75
C LEU A 94 -1.59 2.03 -0.54
N LEU A 95 -2.80 2.29 -1.03
CA LEU A 95 -3.43 3.61 -1.00
C LEU A 95 -4.10 3.87 0.34
N PHE A 96 -3.78 5.03 0.92
CA PHE A 96 -4.50 5.62 2.04
C PHE A 96 -5.20 6.89 1.55
N GLY A 97 -6.53 6.92 1.64
CA GLY A 97 -7.31 8.10 1.33
C GLY A 97 -7.47 9.00 2.54
N VAL A 98 -7.25 10.30 2.37
CA VAL A 98 -7.57 11.30 3.40
C VAL A 98 -8.48 12.37 2.84
N SER A 99 -9.35 12.90 3.70
CA SER A 99 -10.26 13.99 3.38
C SER A 99 -10.43 14.90 4.60
N ASP A 100 -10.80 16.14 4.32
CA ASP A 100 -11.25 17.17 5.25
C ASP A 100 -12.70 16.94 5.72
N ARG A 101 -13.51 16.22 4.94
CA ARG A 101 -14.89 15.85 5.29
C ARG A 101 -14.90 14.64 6.23
N LYS A 102 -15.18 14.91 7.51
CA LYS A 102 -15.31 13.88 8.56
C LYS A 102 -16.61 14.03 9.32
N ASP A 103 -17.22 12.91 9.69
CA ASP A 103 -18.44 12.85 10.49
C ASP A 103 -18.43 11.62 11.40
N GLU A 104 -19.35 11.51 12.36
CA GLU A 104 -19.40 10.39 13.31
C GLU A 104 -19.73 9.03 12.66
N THR A 105 -20.31 9.06 11.46
CA THR A 105 -20.76 7.85 10.73
C THR A 105 -19.82 7.43 9.61
N ALA A 106 -18.75 8.21 9.37
CA ALA A 106 -17.83 8.05 8.26
C ALA A 106 -18.53 7.91 6.89
N MET A 107 -19.58 8.69 6.61
CA MET A 107 -20.37 8.49 5.37
C MET A 107 -19.50 8.48 4.11
N LEU A 108 -18.47 9.35 4.08
CA LEU A 108 -17.55 9.47 2.96
C LEU A 108 -16.84 8.15 2.60
N ALA A 109 -16.56 7.29 3.58
CA ALA A 109 -15.91 5.99 3.35
C ALA A 109 -16.72 5.08 2.41
N SER A 110 -18.03 5.33 2.29
CA SER A 110 -18.95 4.56 1.45
C SER A 110 -19.41 5.29 0.18
N GLU A 111 -19.01 6.55 -0.01
CA GLU A 111 -19.38 7.33 -1.20
C GLU A 111 -18.72 6.76 -2.46
N ARG A 112 -19.46 6.67 -3.57
CA ARG A 112 -18.92 6.06 -4.80
C ARG A 112 -17.77 6.85 -5.43
N ASP A 113 -17.77 8.17 -5.25
CA ASP A 113 -16.86 9.10 -5.96
C ASP A 113 -15.90 9.83 -5.03
N HIS A 114 -15.58 9.22 -3.88
CA HIS A 114 -14.53 9.76 -3.00
C HIS A 114 -13.13 9.54 -3.58
N VAL A 115 -12.12 10.12 -2.92
CA VAL A 115 -10.76 10.22 -3.47
C VAL A 115 -10.12 8.87 -3.82
N VAL A 116 -10.41 7.80 -3.06
CA VAL A 116 -9.77 6.49 -3.23
C VAL A 116 -10.21 5.78 -4.51
N PRO A 117 -11.51 5.55 -4.79
CA PRO A 117 -11.95 4.98 -6.07
C PRO A 117 -11.42 5.74 -7.29
N ARG A 118 -11.45 7.07 -7.25
CA ARG A 118 -10.92 7.94 -8.31
C ARG A 118 -9.42 7.75 -8.52
N ALA A 119 -8.66 7.69 -7.43
CA ALA A 119 -7.23 7.42 -7.45
C ALA A 119 -6.92 6.03 -8.04
N ILE A 120 -7.66 5.00 -7.63
CA ILE A 120 -7.52 3.65 -8.19
C ILE A 120 -7.74 3.68 -9.70
N HIS A 121 -8.84 4.28 -10.18
CA HIS A 121 -9.13 4.37 -11.62
C HIS A 121 -8.00 5.08 -12.38
N ALA A 122 -7.57 6.25 -11.91
CA ALA A 122 -6.51 7.03 -12.56
C ALA A 122 -5.18 6.26 -12.61
N VAL A 123 -4.79 5.57 -11.53
CA VAL A 123 -3.57 4.76 -11.50
C VAL A 123 -3.68 3.56 -12.43
N LYS A 124 -4.82 2.86 -12.44
CA LYS A 124 -5.03 1.69 -13.31
C LYS A 124 -5.10 2.05 -14.79
N GLU A 125 -5.63 3.22 -15.12
CA GLU A 125 -5.61 3.75 -16.50
C GLU A 125 -4.17 4.09 -16.93
N ALA A 126 -3.40 4.74 -16.06
CA ALA A 126 -2.05 5.18 -16.37
C ALA A 126 -1.01 4.04 -16.38
N VAL A 127 -1.16 3.08 -15.47
CA VAL A 127 -0.21 1.98 -15.21
C VAL A 127 -0.98 0.68 -14.91
N PRO A 128 -1.54 0.00 -15.94
CA PRO A 128 -2.42 -1.16 -15.77
C PRO A 128 -1.80 -2.34 -15.02
N ASP A 129 -0.48 -2.48 -15.05
CA ASP A 129 0.23 -3.60 -14.43
C ASP A 129 0.71 -3.31 -13.00
N LEU A 130 0.57 -2.08 -12.50
CA LEU A 130 0.91 -1.77 -11.11
C LEU A 130 -0.19 -2.31 -10.19
N ALA A 131 0.18 -3.06 -9.15
CA ALA A 131 -0.79 -3.50 -8.15
C ALA A 131 -1.30 -2.31 -7.34
N VAL A 132 -2.58 -2.30 -7.03
CA VAL A 132 -3.18 -1.30 -6.17
C VAL A 132 -3.97 -2.03 -5.10
N ALA A 133 -3.51 -1.93 -3.86
CA ALA A 133 -4.27 -2.25 -2.67
C ALA A 133 -4.79 -0.96 -2.05
N THR A 134 -5.92 -1.02 -1.38
CA THR A 134 -6.48 0.12 -0.64
C THR A 134 -6.69 -0.26 0.81
N ASP A 135 -6.47 0.70 1.70
CA ASP A 135 -7.02 0.61 3.05
C ASP A 135 -8.56 0.65 2.97
N VAL A 136 -9.21 -0.23 3.74
CA VAL A 136 -10.66 -0.30 3.87
C VAL A 136 -10.98 -0.09 5.34
N CYS A 137 -11.08 1.19 5.70
CA CYS A 137 -11.24 1.62 7.07
C CYS A 137 -12.07 2.90 7.14
N VAL A 138 -12.53 3.24 8.35
CA VAL A 138 -13.31 4.45 8.63
C VAL A 138 -12.50 5.52 9.36
N CYS A 139 -11.32 5.20 9.89
CA CYS A 139 -10.57 6.13 10.76
C CYS A 139 -10.18 7.45 10.10
N ALA A 140 -9.92 7.44 8.79
CA ALA A 140 -9.63 8.66 8.02
C ALA A 140 -10.86 9.56 7.83
N TYR A 141 -12.06 9.04 8.07
CA TYR A 141 -13.36 9.66 7.76
C TYR A 141 -14.24 9.88 8.99
N THR A 142 -13.97 9.20 10.10
CA THR A 142 -14.62 9.48 11.40
C THR A 142 -14.10 10.77 12.01
N ALA A 143 -14.98 11.57 12.65
CA ALA A 143 -14.57 12.76 13.39
C ALA A 143 -13.59 12.45 14.55
N HIS A 144 -13.82 11.34 15.25
CA HIS A 144 -12.98 10.87 16.36
C HIS A 144 -11.70 10.12 15.93
N GLY A 145 -11.56 9.77 14.65
CA GLY A 145 -10.35 9.15 14.09
C GLY A 145 -10.12 7.68 14.46
N GLN A 146 -11.15 6.94 14.87
CA GLN A 146 -11.02 5.52 15.25
C GLN A 146 -11.55 4.60 14.15
N CYS A 147 -11.08 3.34 14.13
CA CYS A 147 -11.46 2.36 13.12
C CYS A 147 -12.84 1.72 13.35
N VAL A 148 -13.68 2.30 14.20
CA VAL A 148 -15.01 1.79 14.60
C VAL A 148 -16.06 2.86 14.44
N LEU A 149 -17.32 2.45 14.31
CA LEU A 149 -18.47 3.34 14.43
C LEU A 149 -19.13 3.07 15.78
N PHE A 150 -19.45 4.11 16.52
CA PHE A 150 -20.10 3.99 17.83
C PHE A 150 -21.61 3.79 17.70
N GLY A 151 -22.15 2.89 18.52
CA GLY A 151 -23.58 2.72 18.68
C GLY A 151 -24.14 3.73 19.69
N ALA A 152 -25.44 3.63 19.98
CA ALA A 152 -26.06 4.45 21.02
C ALA A 152 -25.45 4.18 22.43
N ASP A 153 -24.90 2.98 22.64
CA ASP A 153 -24.32 2.55 23.91
C ASP A 153 -22.81 2.80 24.02
N GLY A 154 -22.22 3.47 23.02
CA GLY A 154 -20.77 3.61 22.85
C GLY A 154 -20.15 2.45 22.09
#